data_AF-A0A084GEW7-F1
#
_entry.id   AF-A0A084GEW7-F1
#
_cell.length_a   1.000
_cell.length_b   1.000
_cell.length_c   1.000
_cell.angle_alpha   90.00
_cell.angle_beta   90.00
_cell.angle_gamma   90.00
#
_symmetry.space_group_name_H-M   'P 1'
#
loop_
_entity.id
_entity.type
_entity.pdbx_description
1 polymer ?
#
loop_
_entity_poly.entity_id
_entity_poly.type
_entity_poly.pdbx_seq_one_letter_code
_entity_poly.pdbx_strand_id
1 'polypeptide(L)'
;MFYLYYSVSTFGSQSSAIGVARSSTLDVGTWQDLGSIGLDSDPTKPYNSIDGNFLIDCNGTALLSFGSWWKGLHQVQLDGEPTSVKQDSQAVQLGFDPNDPATEGGYMFKNRDFYYLFYSRGKCCGYDKDRPAAGEEYRILVCRSTTATGGFVDQDGTSCTSGGGTTVLKSHNWVYGPGGQGVYQDPTHGPILYYHYVDTRIGYADGQKRFGWNKIDFSSGWPVRAVSPSRVSKIFLRTFSQAGKYTSTMDFNSFSSNPFTLFQSKAESLSPREGLGEVVSGSHFRSYFIASLDVVNTHRHEALKILYDHILIFPPR
;
A
#
# COMPACT_ATOMS: atom_id res chain seq x y z
N MET A 1 -1.18 1.82 19.42
CA MET A 1 -1.51 0.56 18.75
C MET A 1 -1.40 0.81 17.26
N PHE A 2 -0.85 -0.15 16.53
CA PHE A 2 -0.71 -0.13 15.08
C PHE A 2 -1.53 -1.28 14.50
N TYR A 3 -2.12 -1.06 13.33
CA TYR A 3 -2.91 -2.05 12.60
C TYR A 3 -2.34 -2.22 11.20
N LEU A 4 -2.24 -3.46 10.74
CA LEU A 4 -1.82 -3.84 9.39
C LEU A 4 -2.96 -4.63 8.76
N TYR A 5 -3.61 -4.03 7.77
CA TYR A 5 -4.55 -4.76 6.91
C TYR A 5 -3.75 -5.46 5.83
N TYR A 6 -4.01 -6.74 5.63
CA TYR A 6 -3.33 -7.56 4.64
C TYR A 6 -4.35 -8.37 3.84
N SER A 7 -3.98 -8.69 2.61
CA SER A 7 -4.82 -9.46 1.70
C SER A 7 -4.40 -10.92 1.67
N VAL A 8 -5.38 -11.82 1.60
CA VAL A 8 -5.18 -13.24 1.32
C VAL A 8 -5.88 -13.53 0.01
N SER A 9 -5.11 -13.81 -1.03
CA SER A 9 -5.64 -13.98 -2.39
C SER A 9 -4.73 -14.84 -3.26
N THR A 10 -5.26 -15.22 -4.42
CA THR A 10 -4.56 -15.94 -5.49
C THR A 10 -4.75 -15.16 -6.80
N PHE A 11 -3.69 -15.04 -7.60
CA PHE A 11 -3.73 -14.28 -8.85
C PHE A 11 -4.91 -14.69 -9.76
N GLY A 12 -5.64 -13.67 -10.25
CA GLY A 12 -6.77 -13.86 -11.18
C GLY A 12 -8.05 -14.41 -10.54
N SER A 13 -8.12 -14.48 -9.20
CA SER A 13 -9.28 -14.98 -8.45
C SER A 13 -10.00 -13.86 -7.69
N GLN A 14 -11.32 -14.01 -7.52
CA GLN A 14 -12.10 -13.22 -6.55
C GLN A 14 -12.18 -13.90 -5.18
N SER A 15 -11.69 -15.12 -5.02
CA SER A 15 -11.65 -15.79 -3.72
C SER A 15 -10.56 -15.15 -2.87
N SER A 16 -10.95 -14.10 -2.15
CA SER A 16 -10.04 -13.22 -1.43
C SER A 16 -10.65 -12.77 -0.12
N ALA A 17 -9.79 -12.41 0.83
CA ALA A 17 -10.18 -11.85 2.11
C ALA A 17 -9.20 -10.77 2.56
N ILE A 18 -9.69 -9.83 3.37
CA ILE A 18 -8.85 -8.91 4.13
C ILE A 18 -8.78 -9.37 5.58
N GLY A 19 -7.56 -9.52 6.09
CA GLY A 19 -7.29 -9.75 7.50
C GLY A 19 -6.63 -8.54 8.15
N VAL A 20 -6.49 -8.59 9.47
CA VAL A 20 -5.83 -7.54 10.24
C VAL A 20 -4.88 -8.12 11.28
N ALA A 21 -3.69 -7.56 11.37
CA ALA A 21 -2.74 -7.79 12.46
C ALA A 21 -2.55 -6.51 13.25
N ARG A 22 -2.18 -6.63 14.54
CA ARG A 22 -1.85 -5.46 15.38
C ARG A 22 -0.51 -5.59 16.07
N SER A 23 0.12 -4.46 16.34
CA SER A 23 1.38 -4.37 17.10
C SER A 23 1.37 -3.11 17.96
N SER A 24 2.06 -3.14 19.11
CA SER A 24 2.30 -1.96 19.93
C SER A 24 3.54 -1.16 19.53
N THR A 25 4.47 -1.75 18.77
CA THR A 25 5.79 -1.16 18.47
C THR A 25 6.13 -1.05 16.97
N LEU A 26 5.37 -1.69 16.08
CA LEU A 26 5.68 -1.94 14.65
C LEU A 26 6.84 -2.93 14.41
N ASP A 27 7.55 -3.36 15.46
CA ASP A 27 8.73 -4.21 15.28
C ASP A 27 8.36 -5.57 14.71
N VAL A 28 9.27 -6.10 13.90
CA VAL A 28 9.18 -7.46 13.39
C VAL A 28 9.02 -8.45 14.56
N GLY A 29 8.12 -9.42 14.40
CA GLY A 29 7.83 -10.42 15.43
C GLY A 29 6.87 -9.98 16.54
N THR A 30 6.49 -8.69 16.59
CA THR A 30 5.50 -8.19 17.58
C THR A 30 4.06 -8.20 17.06
N TRP A 31 3.87 -8.56 15.79
CA TRP A 31 2.57 -8.58 15.14
C TRP A 31 1.73 -9.77 15.59
N GLN A 32 0.56 -9.48 16.14
CA GLN A 32 -0.47 -10.46 16.44
C GLN A 32 -1.49 -10.49 15.30
N ASP A 33 -1.62 -11.61 14.61
CA ASP A 33 -2.71 -11.87 13.65
C ASP A 33 -4.06 -11.96 14.40
N LEU A 34 -5.05 -11.18 13.98
CA LEU A 34 -6.42 -11.19 14.51
C LEU A 34 -7.41 -11.90 13.58
N GLY A 35 -6.98 -12.33 12.41
CA GLY A 35 -7.78 -13.04 11.41
C GLY A 35 -8.50 -12.12 10.44
N SER A 36 -9.51 -12.68 9.76
CA SER A 36 -10.35 -11.95 8.81
C SER A 36 -11.15 -10.86 9.52
N ILE A 37 -11.32 -9.72 8.86
CA ILE A 37 -12.20 -8.64 9.33
C ILE A 37 -13.68 -8.89 8.96
N GLY A 38 -14.00 -10.05 8.39
CA GLY A 38 -15.32 -10.36 7.84
C GLY A 38 -15.58 -9.74 6.46
N LEU A 39 -14.51 -9.38 5.73
CA LEU A 39 -14.57 -8.87 4.37
C LEU A 39 -13.97 -9.88 3.39
N ASP A 40 -14.84 -10.73 2.88
CA ASP A 40 -14.49 -11.78 1.91
C ASP A 40 -15.16 -11.50 0.55
N SER A 41 -14.56 -12.02 -0.52
CA SER A 41 -15.13 -12.02 -1.85
C SER A 41 -15.08 -13.41 -2.49
N ASP A 42 -15.98 -13.60 -3.45
CA ASP A 42 -16.05 -14.74 -4.35
C ASP A 42 -16.66 -14.24 -5.69
N PRO A 43 -16.81 -15.10 -6.72
CA PRO A 43 -17.38 -14.69 -8.00
C PRO A 43 -18.81 -14.11 -7.99
N THR A 44 -19.55 -14.23 -6.88
CA THR A 44 -20.88 -13.62 -6.71
C THR A 44 -20.81 -12.16 -6.27
N LYS A 45 -19.66 -11.70 -5.76
CA LYS A 45 -19.45 -10.32 -5.33
C LYS A 45 -19.03 -9.42 -6.48
N PRO A 46 -19.43 -8.13 -6.46
CA PRO A 46 -19.02 -7.17 -7.48
C PRO A 46 -17.54 -6.77 -7.39
N TYR A 47 -16.87 -7.09 -6.29
CA TYR A 47 -15.52 -6.66 -5.97
C TYR A 47 -14.59 -7.83 -5.69
N ASN A 48 -13.29 -7.54 -5.63
CA ASN A 48 -12.27 -8.41 -5.08
C ASN A 48 -11.76 -7.81 -3.76
N SER A 49 -11.76 -8.57 -2.67
CA SER A 49 -11.41 -8.09 -1.33
C SER A 49 -9.89 -8.08 -1.11
N ILE A 50 -9.19 -7.18 -1.81
CA ILE A 50 -7.74 -6.93 -1.65
C ILE A 50 -7.43 -5.42 -1.63
N ASP A 51 -6.17 -5.03 -1.44
CA ASP A 51 -5.70 -3.63 -1.51
C ASP A 51 -6.34 -2.70 -0.47
N GLY A 52 -6.39 -3.13 0.79
CA GLY A 52 -7.04 -2.38 1.87
C GLY A 52 -6.31 -1.08 2.25
N ASN A 53 -7.04 0.04 2.25
CA ASN A 53 -6.61 1.34 2.77
C ASN A 53 -7.57 1.85 3.85
N PHE A 54 -7.03 2.09 5.05
CA PHE A 54 -7.80 2.54 6.20
C PHE A 54 -7.69 4.06 6.40
N LEU A 55 -8.82 4.67 6.73
CA LEU A 55 -8.95 6.10 7.04
C LEU A 55 -9.97 6.28 8.17
N ILE A 56 -9.72 7.25 9.04
CA ILE A 56 -10.76 7.82 9.90
C ILE A 56 -11.19 9.15 9.28
N ASP A 57 -12.48 9.28 8.97
CA ASP A 57 -13.02 10.51 8.38
C ASP A 57 -13.13 11.65 9.42
N CYS A 58 -13.52 12.84 8.96
CA CYS A 58 -13.69 14.01 9.82
C CYS A 58 -14.80 13.87 10.87
N ASN A 59 -15.70 12.89 10.72
CA ASN A 59 -16.76 12.58 11.68
C ASN A 59 -16.34 11.49 12.69
N GLY A 60 -15.11 10.97 12.59
CA GLY A 60 -14.63 9.87 13.41
C GLY A 60 -15.03 8.48 12.92
N THR A 61 -15.58 8.36 11.70
CA THR A 61 -15.97 7.08 11.11
C THR A 61 -14.74 6.35 10.59
N ALA A 62 -14.54 5.13 11.06
CA ALA A 62 -13.51 4.22 10.55
C ALA A 62 -13.97 3.62 9.22
N LEU A 63 -13.18 3.85 8.16
CA LEU A 63 -13.47 3.43 6.80
C LEU A 63 -12.30 2.57 6.28
N LEU A 64 -12.63 1.52 5.54
CA LEU A 64 -11.69 0.73 4.77
C LEU A 64 -12.09 0.77 3.29
N SER A 65 -11.29 1.46 2.48
CA SER A 65 -11.35 1.37 1.03
C SER A 65 -10.55 0.15 0.57
N PHE A 66 -11.01 -0.52 -0.49
CA PHE A 66 -10.39 -1.75 -0.99
C PHE A 66 -10.82 -1.98 -2.45
N GLY A 67 -10.22 -2.95 -3.13
CA GLY A 67 -10.66 -3.39 -4.44
C GLY A 67 -9.56 -3.36 -5.49
N SER A 68 -9.60 -4.36 -6.34
CA SER A 68 -8.70 -4.51 -7.47
C SER A 68 -9.46 -5.25 -8.56
N TRP A 69 -9.54 -4.67 -9.76
CA TRP A 69 -10.28 -5.17 -10.91
C TRP A 69 -11.80 -5.32 -10.70
N TRP A 70 -12.47 -6.15 -11.49
CA TRP A 70 -13.92 -6.38 -11.47
C TRP A 70 -14.71 -5.07 -11.53
N LYS A 71 -15.51 -4.73 -10.50
CA LYS A 71 -16.21 -3.45 -10.42
C LYS A 71 -15.41 -2.39 -9.64
N GLY A 72 -14.09 -2.50 -9.61
CA GLY A 72 -13.18 -1.50 -9.08
C GLY A 72 -13.21 -1.36 -7.56
N LEU A 73 -13.09 -0.12 -7.12
CA LEU A 73 -12.83 0.27 -5.74
C LEU A 73 -14.14 0.35 -4.95
N HIS A 74 -14.12 -0.20 -3.75
CA HIS A 74 -15.23 -0.21 -2.83
C HIS A 74 -14.78 0.28 -1.44
N GLN A 75 -15.74 0.56 -0.57
CA GLN A 75 -15.48 0.95 0.81
C GLN A 75 -16.53 0.37 1.75
N VAL A 76 -16.09 -0.01 2.94
CA VAL A 76 -16.93 -0.40 4.07
C VAL A 76 -16.60 0.43 5.30
N GLN A 77 -17.55 0.51 6.23
CA GLN A 77 -17.31 1.01 7.59
C GLN A 77 -16.79 -0.11 8.47
N LEU A 78 -15.82 0.20 9.31
CA LEU A 78 -15.33 -0.69 10.35
C LEU A 78 -16.00 -0.37 11.70
N ASP A 79 -15.97 -1.32 12.62
CA ASP A 79 -16.36 -1.10 14.01
C ASP A 79 -15.39 -0.18 14.76
N GLY A 80 -15.77 0.25 15.96
CA GLY A 80 -15.00 1.21 16.78
C GLY A 80 -13.60 0.72 17.18
N GLU A 81 -13.43 -0.60 17.38
CA GLU A 81 -12.11 -1.23 17.23
C GLU A 81 -12.03 -1.66 15.76
N PRO A 82 -11.09 -1.15 14.95
CA PRO A 82 -11.14 -1.28 13.50
C PRO A 82 -10.65 -2.66 13.03
N THR A 83 -11.15 -3.72 13.66
CA THR A 83 -10.76 -5.11 13.46
C THR A 83 -11.84 -5.95 12.79
N SER A 84 -13.04 -5.40 12.63
CA SER A 84 -14.17 -6.02 11.93
C SER A 84 -14.93 -5.01 11.09
N VAL A 85 -15.52 -5.48 9.99
CA VAL A 85 -16.54 -4.72 9.25
C VAL A 85 -17.76 -4.57 10.15
N LYS A 86 -18.28 -3.34 10.23
CA LYS A 86 -19.48 -3.03 11.01
C LYS A 86 -20.67 -3.84 10.49
N GLN A 87 -21.45 -4.44 11.39
CA GLN A 87 -22.51 -5.40 11.08
C GLN A 87 -23.47 -4.98 9.93
N ASP A 88 -23.88 -3.71 9.89
CA ASP A 88 -24.82 -3.20 8.87
C ASP A 88 -24.12 -2.47 7.71
N SER A 89 -22.79 -2.48 7.68
CA SER A 89 -22.02 -1.83 6.62
C SER A 89 -22.22 -2.56 5.30
N GLN A 90 -22.67 -1.83 4.29
CA GLN A 90 -22.70 -2.30 2.91
C GLN A 90 -21.52 -1.72 2.14
N ALA A 91 -20.90 -2.54 1.28
CA ALA A 91 -19.83 -2.06 0.42
C ALA A 91 -20.37 -1.04 -0.59
N VAL A 92 -19.82 0.17 -0.59
CA VAL A 92 -20.16 1.22 -1.55
C VAL A 92 -19.08 1.33 -2.62
N GLN A 93 -19.46 1.41 -3.89
CA GLN A 93 -18.51 1.57 -5.00
C GLN A 93 -18.01 3.03 -5.05
N LEU A 94 -16.70 3.22 -5.05
CA LEU A 94 -16.06 4.53 -5.06
C LEU A 94 -15.45 4.90 -6.41
N GLY A 95 -14.95 3.92 -7.16
CA GLY A 95 -14.25 4.16 -8.43
C GLY A 95 -14.30 2.95 -9.34
N PHE A 96 -14.68 3.15 -10.59
CA PHE A 96 -14.84 2.11 -11.61
C PHE A 96 -14.89 2.73 -13.00
N ASP A 97 -14.25 2.07 -13.96
CA ASP A 97 -14.40 2.38 -15.37
C ASP A 97 -15.15 1.24 -16.06
N PRO A 98 -16.39 1.47 -16.56
CA PRO A 98 -17.15 0.47 -17.30
C PRO A 98 -16.46 -0.07 -18.55
N ASN A 99 -15.49 0.66 -19.10
CA ASN A 99 -14.77 0.29 -20.32
C ASN A 99 -13.36 -0.28 -20.04
N ASP A 100 -12.85 -0.11 -18.82
CA ASP A 100 -11.54 -0.60 -18.41
C ASP A 100 -11.61 -1.13 -16.96
N PRO A 101 -11.82 -2.45 -16.78
CA PRO A 101 -11.94 -3.01 -15.45
C PRO A 101 -10.63 -2.98 -14.67
N ALA A 102 -9.47 -2.62 -15.27
CA ALA A 102 -8.16 -2.66 -14.62
C ALA A 102 -7.95 -1.49 -13.65
N THR A 103 -8.86 -1.31 -12.69
CA THR A 103 -8.81 -0.29 -11.64
C THR A 103 -8.54 -0.95 -10.29
N GLU A 104 -7.51 -0.53 -9.57
CA GLU A 104 -7.07 -1.16 -8.31
C GLU A 104 -6.30 -0.23 -7.37
N GLY A 105 -5.94 -0.71 -6.17
CA GLY A 105 -5.03 -0.01 -5.27
C GLY A 105 -5.57 1.32 -4.75
N GLY A 106 -6.81 1.35 -4.28
CA GLY A 106 -7.45 2.57 -3.78
C GLY A 106 -6.76 3.13 -2.52
N TYR A 107 -6.43 4.42 -2.51
CA TYR A 107 -5.83 5.12 -1.38
C TYR A 107 -6.53 6.45 -1.13
N MET A 108 -7.24 6.54 0.00
CA MET A 108 -7.97 7.73 0.41
C MET A 108 -7.06 8.67 1.19
N PHE A 109 -7.01 9.95 0.76
CA PHE A 109 -6.19 10.97 1.40
C PHE A 109 -7.00 12.25 1.63
N LYS A 110 -7.09 12.72 2.87
CA LYS A 110 -7.70 14.01 3.19
C LYS A 110 -6.68 15.13 2.97
N ASN A 111 -7.05 16.13 2.19
CA ASN A 111 -6.31 17.39 2.12
C ASN A 111 -7.27 18.58 2.10
N ARG A 112 -7.16 19.46 3.10
CA ARG A 112 -8.04 20.61 3.34
C ARG A 112 -9.52 20.22 3.29
N ASP A 113 -10.29 20.70 2.32
CA ASP A 113 -11.74 20.51 2.22
C ASP A 113 -12.14 19.24 1.47
N PHE A 114 -11.22 18.59 0.77
CA PHE A 114 -11.51 17.41 -0.04
C PHE A 114 -10.90 16.12 0.53
N TYR A 115 -11.52 15.00 0.19
CA TYR A 115 -10.96 13.67 0.18
C TYR A 115 -10.54 13.35 -1.26
N TYR A 116 -9.34 12.83 -1.44
CA TYR A 116 -8.79 12.43 -2.72
C TYR A 116 -8.66 10.92 -2.73
N LEU A 117 -9.34 10.28 -3.67
CA LEU A 117 -9.22 8.85 -3.94
C LEU A 117 -8.16 8.67 -5.02
N PHE A 118 -6.94 8.34 -4.60
CA PHE A 118 -5.90 7.89 -5.51
C PHE A 118 -6.10 6.43 -5.84
N TYR A 119 -5.79 6.02 -7.05
CA TYR A 119 -5.86 4.62 -7.48
C TYR A 119 -4.99 4.43 -8.70
N SER A 120 -4.70 3.18 -9.02
CA SER A 120 -4.02 2.84 -10.25
C SER A 120 -5.00 2.29 -11.29
N ARG A 121 -4.72 2.57 -12.57
CA ARG A 121 -5.41 1.97 -13.71
C ARG A 121 -4.41 1.36 -14.69
N GLY A 122 -4.81 0.28 -15.36
CA GLY A 122 -4.02 -0.41 -16.39
C GLY A 122 -3.30 -1.63 -15.84
N LYS A 123 -2.53 -2.30 -16.70
CA LYS A 123 -1.86 -3.56 -16.35
C LYS A 123 -0.61 -3.29 -15.50
N CYS A 124 -0.51 -3.86 -14.30
CA CYS A 124 0.61 -3.69 -13.36
C CYS A 124 1.82 -4.61 -13.58
N CYS A 125 1.59 -5.76 -14.20
CA CYS A 125 2.36 -6.96 -13.90
C CYS A 125 2.64 -7.81 -15.14
N GLY A 126 3.69 -8.64 -15.06
CA GLY A 126 4.10 -9.54 -16.14
C GLY A 126 4.63 -8.82 -17.38
N TYR A 127 5.23 -7.63 -17.22
CA TYR A 127 5.73 -6.83 -18.34
C TYR A 127 6.88 -7.47 -19.11
N ASP A 128 7.62 -8.38 -18.48
CA ASP A 128 8.67 -9.18 -19.11
C ASP A 128 8.13 -10.27 -20.06
N LYS A 129 6.87 -10.68 -19.87
CA LYS A 129 6.20 -11.73 -20.66
C LYS A 129 5.17 -11.17 -21.64
N ASP A 130 4.38 -10.21 -21.18
CA ASP A 130 3.22 -9.69 -21.90
C ASP A 130 3.07 -8.18 -21.62
N ARG A 131 3.98 -7.40 -22.21
CA ARG A 131 3.99 -5.95 -22.06
C ARG A 131 2.80 -5.33 -22.80
N PRO A 132 1.97 -4.52 -22.13
CA PRO A 132 0.81 -3.91 -22.77
C PRO A 132 1.24 -2.84 -23.80
N ALA A 133 0.30 -2.45 -24.66
CA ALA A 133 0.48 -1.32 -25.56
C ALA A 133 0.70 -0.01 -24.75
N ALA A 134 1.35 0.97 -25.37
CA ALA A 134 1.60 2.25 -24.72
C ALA A 134 0.28 2.94 -24.35
N GLY A 135 0.15 3.33 -23.09
CA GLY A 135 -1.06 3.90 -22.50
C GLY A 135 -1.92 2.90 -21.72
N GLU A 136 -1.71 1.60 -21.92
CA GLU A 136 -2.43 0.51 -21.23
C GLU A 136 -1.66 -0.02 -20.01
N GLU A 137 -0.42 0.42 -19.82
CA GLU A 137 0.34 0.14 -18.60
C GLU A 137 -0.15 0.96 -17.40
N TYR A 138 0.30 0.50 -16.23
CA TYR A 138 -0.07 1.06 -14.94
C TYR A 138 0.20 2.57 -14.83
N ARG A 139 -0.79 3.30 -14.33
CA ARG A 139 -0.72 4.75 -14.09
C ARG A 139 -1.55 5.12 -12.87
N ILE A 140 -1.12 6.17 -12.18
CA ILE A 140 -1.80 6.72 -11.00
C ILE A 140 -2.80 7.79 -11.44
N LEU A 141 -4.05 7.59 -11.04
CA LEU A 141 -5.16 8.49 -11.23
C LEU A 141 -5.66 9.01 -9.88
N VAL A 142 -6.47 10.08 -9.92
CA VAL A 142 -7.14 10.61 -8.75
C VAL A 142 -8.53 11.15 -9.09
N CYS A 143 -9.45 10.97 -8.16
CA CYS A 143 -10.72 11.68 -8.08
C CYS A 143 -10.82 12.37 -6.71
N ARG A 144 -11.70 13.35 -6.55
CA ARG A 144 -11.94 13.99 -5.24
C ARG A 144 -13.42 14.17 -4.93
N SER A 145 -13.75 14.21 -3.65
CA SER A 145 -15.07 14.51 -3.11
C SER A 145 -14.96 15.33 -1.83
N THR A 146 -16.01 16.05 -1.44
CA THR A 146 -16.10 16.69 -0.12
C THR A 146 -16.47 15.69 0.99
N THR A 147 -16.93 14.48 0.64
CA THR A 147 -17.20 13.38 1.58
C THR A 147 -16.25 12.21 1.34
N ALA A 148 -15.98 11.40 2.36
CA ALA A 148 -15.10 10.24 2.24
C ALA A 148 -15.77 9.03 1.56
N THR A 149 -17.10 9.07 1.41
CA THR A 149 -17.94 7.91 1.14
C THR A 149 -18.57 7.87 -0.26
N GLY A 150 -18.40 8.91 -1.07
CA GLY A 150 -18.96 8.94 -2.42
C GLY A 150 -18.87 10.30 -3.10
N GLY A 151 -19.46 10.42 -4.29
CA GLY A 151 -19.48 11.68 -5.05
C GLY A 151 -18.11 12.08 -5.62
N PHE A 152 -17.20 11.11 -5.76
CA PHE A 152 -15.89 11.35 -6.33
C PHE A 152 -15.99 11.68 -7.82
N VAL A 153 -15.39 12.80 -8.20
CA VAL A 153 -15.26 13.23 -9.61
C VAL A 153 -13.80 13.52 -9.92
N ASP A 154 -13.43 13.53 -11.19
CA ASP A 154 -12.13 14.02 -11.65
C ASP A 154 -12.14 15.54 -11.90
N GLN A 155 -11.01 16.07 -12.37
CA GLN A 155 -10.81 17.51 -12.64
C GLN A 155 -11.75 18.07 -13.69
N ASP A 156 -12.22 17.24 -14.61
CA ASP A 156 -13.16 17.62 -15.66
C ASP A 156 -14.63 17.41 -15.23
N GLY A 157 -14.84 16.91 -14.00
CA GLY A 157 -16.16 16.68 -13.41
C GLY A 157 -16.77 15.32 -13.76
N THR A 158 -16.02 14.42 -14.39
CA THR A 158 -16.50 13.07 -14.71
C THR A 158 -16.55 12.22 -13.45
N SER A 159 -17.64 11.47 -13.25
CA SER A 159 -17.79 10.57 -12.11
C SER A 159 -16.69 9.51 -12.09
N CYS A 160 -16.10 9.29 -10.91
CA CYS A 160 -15.08 8.26 -10.70
C CYS A 160 -15.63 6.84 -10.90
N THR A 161 -16.95 6.65 -10.78
CA THR A 161 -17.65 5.38 -11.05
C THR A 161 -18.12 5.23 -12.51
N SER A 162 -17.76 6.19 -13.37
CA SER A 162 -18.10 6.19 -14.80
C SER A 162 -16.87 6.43 -15.66
N GLY A 163 -15.70 5.97 -15.20
CA GLY A 163 -14.43 6.07 -15.93
C GLY A 163 -13.62 7.33 -15.68
N GLY A 164 -14.13 8.29 -14.90
CA GLY A 164 -13.40 9.49 -14.50
C GLY A 164 -12.07 9.16 -13.82
N GLY A 165 -11.13 10.09 -13.89
CA GLY A 165 -9.82 10.00 -13.25
C GLY A 165 -8.79 10.98 -13.79
N THR A 166 -8.33 11.92 -12.98
CA THR A 166 -7.24 12.84 -13.36
C THR A 166 -5.91 12.12 -13.24
N THR A 167 -5.11 12.11 -14.31
CA THR A 167 -3.78 11.47 -14.28
C THR A 167 -2.80 12.27 -13.44
N VAL A 168 -2.23 11.62 -12.42
CA VAL A 168 -1.19 12.19 -11.53
C VAL A 168 0.20 11.78 -12.00
N LEU A 169 0.37 10.50 -12.33
CA LEU A 169 1.65 9.95 -12.75
C LEU A 169 1.44 8.79 -13.73
N LYS A 170 2.13 8.84 -14.87
CA LYS A 170 2.16 7.79 -15.89
C LYS A 170 3.60 7.53 -16.32
N SER A 171 3.81 6.52 -17.17
CA SER A 171 5.13 6.24 -17.73
C SER A 171 5.75 7.47 -18.40
N HIS A 172 7.04 7.66 -18.18
CA HIS A 172 7.85 8.73 -18.76
C HIS A 172 9.33 8.40 -18.62
N ASN A 173 10.14 8.73 -19.64
CA ASN A 173 11.56 8.42 -19.66
C ASN A 173 11.82 6.93 -19.33
N TRP A 174 12.63 6.64 -18.30
CA TRP A 174 12.92 5.29 -17.82
C TRP A 174 11.97 4.79 -16.71
N VAL A 175 10.96 5.58 -16.33
CA VAL A 175 9.93 5.17 -15.36
C VAL A 175 8.76 4.58 -16.14
N TYR A 176 8.51 3.29 -15.98
CA TYR A 176 7.45 2.56 -16.66
C TYR A 176 6.47 1.98 -15.66
N GLY A 177 5.16 2.10 -15.93
CA GLY A 177 4.11 1.52 -15.11
C GLY A 177 4.11 1.94 -13.63
N PRO A 178 4.22 3.24 -13.27
CA PRO A 178 4.15 3.66 -11.87
C PRO A 178 2.75 3.47 -11.28
N GLY A 179 2.65 2.85 -10.10
CA GLY A 179 1.38 2.67 -9.38
C GLY A 179 1.53 1.93 -8.05
N GLY A 180 0.44 1.35 -7.55
CA GLY A 180 0.39 0.74 -6.22
C GLY A 180 0.71 1.77 -5.14
N GLN A 181 0.09 2.95 -5.29
CA GLN A 181 0.49 4.17 -4.62
C GLN A 181 -0.11 4.33 -3.23
N GLY A 182 0.55 5.16 -2.42
CA GLY A 182 -0.10 5.85 -1.31
C GLY A 182 0.36 7.29 -1.19
N VAL A 183 -0.33 8.03 -0.34
CA VAL A 183 -0.01 9.44 -0.06
C VAL A 183 0.22 9.63 1.43
N TYR A 184 1.43 10.07 1.76
CA TYR A 184 1.83 10.33 3.13
C TYR A 184 1.95 11.83 3.39
N GLN A 185 1.37 12.29 4.49
CA GLN A 185 1.60 13.66 4.96
C GLN A 185 2.94 13.70 5.72
N ASP A 186 4.02 14.01 5.02
CA ASP A 186 5.35 14.15 5.62
C ASP A 186 5.45 15.44 6.44
N PRO A 187 6.00 15.39 7.67
CA PRO A 187 6.10 16.55 8.55
C PRO A 187 7.08 17.63 8.04
N THR A 188 8.05 17.27 7.20
CA THR A 188 9.08 18.17 6.68
C THR A 188 8.79 18.61 5.25
N HIS A 189 8.17 17.74 4.47
CA HIS A 189 8.06 17.89 3.03
C HIS A 189 6.63 18.09 2.53
N GLY A 190 5.64 17.97 3.41
CA GLY A 190 4.24 18.03 3.04
C GLY A 190 3.78 16.72 2.39
N PRO A 191 2.71 16.75 1.59
CA PRO A 191 2.21 15.55 0.92
C PRO A 191 3.26 14.89 0.00
N ILE A 192 3.51 13.60 0.22
CA ILE A 192 4.40 12.74 -0.56
C ILE A 192 3.58 11.63 -1.20
N LEU A 193 3.63 11.53 -2.52
CA LEU A 193 3.18 10.36 -3.26
C LEU A 193 4.32 9.33 -3.29
N TYR A 194 4.07 8.10 -2.82
CA TYR A 194 4.99 6.98 -2.96
C TYR A 194 4.35 5.87 -3.79
N TYR A 195 5.16 5.10 -4.52
CA TYR A 195 4.70 4.11 -5.49
C TYR A 195 5.83 3.15 -5.87
N HIS A 196 5.48 2.05 -6.54
CA HIS A 196 6.47 1.21 -7.23
C HIS A 196 6.44 1.48 -8.74
N TYR A 197 7.54 1.23 -9.42
CA TYR A 197 7.66 1.38 -10.88
C TYR A 197 8.73 0.45 -11.47
N VAL A 198 8.69 0.24 -12.78
CA VAL A 198 9.77 -0.40 -13.53
C VAL A 198 10.79 0.63 -14.00
N ASP A 199 12.06 0.45 -13.64
CA ASP A 199 13.17 1.18 -14.25
C ASP A 199 13.62 0.44 -15.51
N THR A 200 13.30 0.99 -16.69
CA THR A 200 13.53 0.32 -17.98
C THR A 200 15.01 0.12 -18.32
N ARG A 201 15.92 0.74 -17.56
CA ARG A 201 17.38 0.56 -17.69
C ARG A 201 17.90 -0.66 -16.93
N ILE A 202 17.08 -1.25 -16.06
CA ILE A 202 17.43 -2.43 -15.26
C ILE A 202 16.74 -3.68 -15.84
N GLY A 203 15.42 -3.62 -16.02
CA GLY A 203 14.63 -4.74 -16.53
C GLY A 203 13.18 -4.67 -16.06
N TYR A 204 12.34 -5.52 -16.65
CA TYR A 204 10.88 -5.48 -16.51
C TYR A 204 10.30 -6.56 -15.59
N ALA A 205 11.13 -7.44 -15.02
CA ALA A 205 10.65 -8.50 -14.14
C ALA A 205 10.11 -7.92 -12.82
N ASP A 206 9.12 -8.58 -12.22
CA ASP A 206 8.44 -8.07 -11.01
C ASP A 206 9.43 -7.82 -9.84
N GLY A 207 10.42 -8.69 -9.65
CA GLY A 207 11.48 -8.52 -8.64
C GLY A 207 12.48 -7.38 -8.92
N GLN A 208 12.39 -6.72 -10.07
CA GLN A 208 13.25 -5.58 -10.46
C GLN A 208 12.57 -4.23 -10.29
N LYS A 209 11.29 -4.22 -9.89
CA LYS A 209 10.54 -2.99 -9.59
C LYS A 209 11.25 -2.20 -8.50
N ARG A 210 11.18 -0.87 -8.61
CA ARG A 210 11.83 0.10 -7.72
C ARG A 210 10.78 0.90 -6.97
N PHE A 211 11.16 1.35 -5.78
CA PHE A 211 10.38 2.31 -5.02
C PHE A 211 10.67 3.73 -5.52
N GLY A 212 9.63 4.51 -5.75
CA GLY A 212 9.70 5.92 -6.10
C GLY A 212 8.85 6.77 -5.17
N TRP A 213 9.23 8.04 -5.03
CA TRP A 213 8.41 9.02 -4.33
C TRP A 213 8.57 10.41 -4.95
N ASN A 214 7.52 11.23 -4.85
CA ASN A 214 7.54 12.63 -5.26
C ASN A 214 6.77 13.48 -4.24
N LYS A 215 7.19 14.72 -4.05
CA LYS A 215 6.31 15.74 -3.47
C LYS A 215 5.14 15.99 -4.40
N ILE A 216 3.94 16.10 -3.84
CA ILE A 216 2.75 16.52 -4.58
C ILE A 216 2.23 17.84 -4.00
N ASP A 217 1.83 18.74 -4.88
CA ASP A 217 1.28 20.05 -4.54
C ASP A 217 -0.22 20.07 -4.84
N PHE A 218 -1.00 20.62 -3.91
CA PHE A 218 -2.45 20.78 -4.01
C PHE A 218 -2.86 22.25 -4.13
N SER A 219 -1.92 23.18 -4.39
CA SER A 219 -2.19 24.62 -4.50
C SER A 219 -3.25 24.97 -5.55
N SER A 220 -3.33 24.19 -6.64
CA SER A 220 -4.36 24.31 -7.69
C SER A 220 -5.72 23.71 -7.31
N GLY A 221 -5.81 23.04 -6.16
CA GLY A 221 -6.94 22.20 -5.75
C GLY A 221 -6.85 20.74 -6.24
N TRP A 222 -5.94 20.42 -7.17
CA TRP A 222 -5.67 19.06 -7.66
C TRP A 222 -4.20 18.70 -7.42
N PRO A 223 -3.88 17.42 -7.13
CA PRO A 223 -2.51 17.01 -6.92
C PRO A 223 -1.73 17.08 -8.24
N VAL A 224 -0.71 17.92 -8.25
CA VAL A 224 0.29 17.97 -9.32
C VAL A 224 1.63 17.55 -8.76
N ARG A 225 2.46 16.88 -9.57
CA ARG A 225 3.85 16.64 -9.17
C ARG A 225 4.52 17.99 -8.94
N ALA A 226 5.07 18.19 -7.74
CA ALA A 226 5.75 19.44 -7.44
C ALA A 226 7.02 19.53 -8.31
N VAL A 227 7.11 20.59 -9.11
CA VAL A 227 8.36 20.92 -9.81
C VAL A 227 9.36 21.35 -8.75
N SER A 228 10.35 20.51 -8.46
CA SER A 228 11.44 20.94 -7.58
C SER A 228 12.25 22.03 -8.29
N PRO A 229 12.47 23.21 -7.68
CA PRO A 229 13.52 24.09 -8.14
C PRO A 229 14.83 23.30 -8.12
N SER A 230 15.61 23.35 -9.19
CA SER A 230 16.83 22.57 -9.44
C SER A 230 17.83 22.62 -8.27
N ARG A 231 17.64 21.79 -7.25
CA ARG A 231 18.64 21.47 -6.23
C ARG A 231 18.48 20.02 -5.82
N VAL A 232 19.39 19.19 -6.33
CA VAL A 232 19.56 17.80 -5.88
C VAL A 232 20.07 17.85 -4.45
N SER A 233 19.18 17.76 -3.46
CA SER A 233 19.57 17.38 -2.10
C SER A 233 19.67 15.86 -2.05
N LYS A 234 20.89 15.33 -1.99
CA LYS A 234 21.15 13.93 -1.64
C LYS A 234 20.51 13.66 -0.28
N ILE A 235 19.40 12.93 -0.27
CA ILE A 235 18.85 12.36 0.96
C ILE A 235 19.65 11.08 1.24
N PHE A 236 20.34 11.07 2.39
CA PHE A 236 20.99 9.88 2.91
C PHE A 236 19.90 8.95 3.46
N LEU A 237 19.46 7.98 2.66
CA LEU A 237 18.78 6.80 3.19
C LEU A 237 19.84 5.98 3.93
N ARG A 238 19.82 6.01 5.28
CA ARG A 238 20.54 5.01 6.08
C ARG A 238 19.78 3.70 5.97
N THR A 239 20.22 2.83 5.08
CA THR A 239 19.93 1.40 5.17
C THR A 239 20.55 0.87 6.45
N PHE A 240 19.74 0.40 7.40
CA PHE A 240 20.22 -0.53 8.41
C PHE A 240 20.43 -1.89 7.74
N SER A 241 21.60 -2.07 7.14
CA SER A 241 22.14 -3.41 6.91
C SER A 241 22.86 -3.83 8.19
N GLN A 242 22.25 -4.68 8.99
CA GLN A 242 23.04 -5.66 9.76
C GLN A 242 23.21 -6.90 8.89
N ALA A 243 24.05 -6.79 7.87
CA ALA A 243 24.68 -7.94 7.24
C ALA A 243 26.10 -7.53 6.84
N GLY A 244 26.99 -7.57 7.83
CA GLY A 244 28.41 -7.58 7.56
C GLY A 244 28.77 -8.80 6.72
N LYS A 245 29.37 -8.53 5.55
CA LYS A 245 30.27 -9.39 4.78
C LYS A 245 30.03 -10.91 4.89
N TYR A 246 29.26 -11.50 3.98
CA TYR A 246 29.59 -12.80 3.37
C TYR A 246 28.96 -12.89 1.98
N THR A 247 29.79 -12.83 0.95
CA THR A 247 29.46 -13.28 -0.40
C THR A 247 29.57 -14.79 -0.43
N SER A 248 28.46 -15.48 -0.71
CA SER A 248 28.49 -16.85 -1.23
C SER A 248 27.22 -17.09 -2.06
N THR A 249 27.41 -17.28 -3.36
CA THR A 249 26.44 -17.89 -4.28
C THR A 249 26.17 -19.31 -3.79
N MET A 250 24.90 -19.69 -3.63
CA MET A 250 24.53 -21.09 -3.38
C MET A 250 23.55 -21.56 -4.46
N ASP A 251 23.97 -22.63 -5.12
CA ASP A 251 23.27 -23.35 -6.19
C ASP A 251 22.14 -24.20 -5.59
N PHE A 252 20.91 -24.02 -6.07
CA PHE A 252 19.76 -24.83 -5.66
C PHE A 252 19.63 -26.06 -6.57
N ASN A 253 20.56 -27.00 -6.46
CA ASN A 253 20.43 -28.34 -7.06
C ASN A 253 21.01 -29.40 -6.13
N SER A 254 20.37 -29.60 -4.97
CA SER A 254 20.23 -30.89 -4.28
C SER A 254 19.62 -30.66 -2.90
N PHE A 255 18.93 -31.69 -2.41
CA PHE A 255 18.38 -31.90 -1.07
C PHE A 255 16.85 -31.99 -1.02
N SER A 256 16.42 -33.21 -1.35
CA SER A 256 15.20 -33.83 -0.86
C SER A 256 15.33 -34.15 0.64
N SER A 257 14.71 -33.37 1.51
CA SER A 257 13.99 -33.81 2.73
C SER A 257 13.73 -32.66 3.72
N ASN A 258 12.70 -32.89 4.53
CA ASN A 258 11.90 -32.02 5.40
C ASN A 258 12.69 -31.10 6.40
N PRO A 259 12.45 -29.78 6.45
CA PRO A 259 13.16 -28.87 7.36
C PRO A 259 12.32 -28.54 8.62
N PHE A 260 12.43 -29.34 9.69
CA PHE A 260 11.90 -28.97 11.01
C PHE A 260 12.95 -28.97 12.14
N THR A 261 14.24 -29.10 11.82
CA THR A 261 15.31 -29.18 12.83
C THR A 261 16.57 -28.49 12.37
N LEU A 262 16.60 -27.14 12.37
CA LEU A 262 17.84 -26.35 12.35
C LEU A 262 17.61 -24.85 12.59
N PHE A 263 16.92 -24.47 13.68
CA PHE A 263 16.87 -23.05 14.09
C PHE A 263 16.95 -22.81 15.61
N GLN A 264 17.34 -23.82 16.40
CA GLN A 264 17.27 -23.74 17.86
C GLN A 264 18.63 -23.73 18.58
N SER A 265 19.75 -23.35 17.94
CA SER A 265 21.07 -23.40 18.61
C SER A 265 21.99 -22.18 18.48
N LYS A 266 21.46 -20.96 18.32
CA LYS A 266 22.34 -19.77 18.32
C LYS A 266 21.80 -18.47 18.92
N ALA A 267 20.75 -18.53 19.74
CA ALA A 267 20.18 -17.35 20.40
C ALA A 267 20.67 -17.13 21.86
N GLU A 268 21.54 -17.99 22.41
CA GLU A 268 21.93 -17.95 23.84
C GLU A 268 23.24 -17.20 24.16
N SER A 269 23.78 -16.38 23.25
CA SER A 269 24.89 -15.52 23.63
C SER A 269 24.70 -14.14 23.04
N LEU A 270 24.27 -13.18 23.86
CA LEU A 270 24.65 -11.75 23.81
C LEU A 270 23.95 -11.02 24.99
N SER A 271 24.75 -10.49 25.92
CA SER A 271 24.34 -9.78 27.15
C SER A 271 24.11 -8.27 26.94
N PRO A 272 23.37 -7.58 27.83
CA PRO A 272 22.97 -6.17 27.66
C PRO A 272 23.95 -5.17 28.32
N ARG A 273 24.17 -4.00 27.68
CA ARG A 273 24.73 -2.80 28.34
C ARG A 273 24.24 -1.47 27.73
N GLU A 274 23.81 -0.58 28.64
CA GLU A 274 23.78 0.90 28.61
C GLU A 274 22.80 1.59 27.63
N GLY A 275 21.98 2.59 27.96
CA GLY A 275 21.72 3.37 29.19
C GLY A 275 20.87 4.61 28.84
N LEU A 276 19.77 4.81 29.59
CA LEU A 276 19.04 6.04 30.01
C LEU A 276 18.77 7.23 29.05
N GLY A 277 17.52 7.73 29.12
CA GLY A 277 17.14 9.12 28.82
C GLY A 277 15.61 9.36 28.74
N GLU A 278 14.99 9.77 29.86
CA GLU A 278 13.64 10.35 29.92
C GLU A 278 13.59 11.76 29.30
N VAL A 279 12.57 12.10 28.50
CA VAL A 279 12.02 13.47 28.37
C VAL A 279 10.49 13.42 28.10
N VAL A 280 9.82 14.42 28.68
CA VAL A 280 8.40 14.61 29.03
C VAL A 280 7.47 14.99 27.86
N SER A 281 6.17 14.81 28.12
CA SER A 281 4.92 15.01 27.35
C SER A 281 4.78 16.20 26.39
N GLY A 282 4.00 15.98 25.32
CA GLY A 282 3.29 17.02 24.57
C GLY A 282 2.21 16.42 23.66
N SER A 283 0.96 16.78 23.89
CA SER A 283 -0.24 16.43 23.09
C SER A 283 -0.21 17.00 21.67
N HIS A 284 -0.59 16.20 20.67
CA HIS A 284 -1.53 16.49 19.54
C HIS A 284 -1.23 15.64 18.28
N PHE A 285 -2.29 15.07 17.70
CA PHE A 285 -2.43 14.40 16.40
C PHE A 285 -1.36 13.37 15.98
N ARG A 286 -1.72 12.07 16.03
CA ARG A 286 -0.95 10.97 15.46
C ARG A 286 -1.68 10.39 14.25
N SER A 287 -1.15 10.60 13.06
CA SER A 287 -1.52 9.85 11.85
C SER A 287 -0.61 8.63 11.75
N TYR A 288 -1.19 7.43 11.70
CA TYR A 288 -0.47 6.15 11.69
C TYR A 288 -0.34 5.61 10.26
N PHE A 289 0.85 5.12 9.91
CA PHE A 289 1.19 4.57 8.59
C PHE A 289 0.55 3.17 8.38
N ILE A 290 -0.03 2.96 7.20
CA ILE A 290 -0.44 1.65 6.67
C ILE A 290 0.11 1.58 5.24
N ALA A 291 1.08 0.70 5.02
CA ALA A 291 1.35 0.17 3.70
C ALA A 291 0.40 -1.02 3.52
N SER A 292 -0.48 -0.99 2.52
CA SER A 292 -1.13 -2.21 2.05
C SER A 292 -0.03 -3.13 1.52
N LEU A 293 0.05 -4.33 2.09
CA LEU A 293 0.98 -5.36 1.62
C LEU A 293 0.15 -6.43 0.93
N ASP A 294 0.23 -6.47 -0.40
CA ASP A 294 -0.42 -7.50 -1.21
C ASP A 294 0.47 -8.74 -1.21
N VAL A 295 0.22 -9.63 -0.27
CA VAL A 295 0.89 -10.93 -0.24
C VAL A 295 0.08 -11.94 -1.06
N VAL A 296 0.40 -12.04 -2.35
CA VAL A 296 -0.22 -13.02 -3.24
C VAL A 296 0.60 -14.33 -3.22
N ASN A 297 -0.07 -15.47 -3.05
CA ASN A 297 0.49 -16.83 -3.01
C ASN A 297 1.32 -17.23 -1.76
N THR A 298 0.83 -17.00 -0.55
CA THR A 298 1.40 -17.68 0.63
C THR A 298 0.34 -18.21 1.59
N HIS A 299 0.59 -19.38 2.17
CA HIS A 299 -0.20 -19.91 3.29
C HIS A 299 -0.15 -18.94 4.48
N ARG A 300 -1.20 -18.93 5.34
CA ARG A 300 -1.39 -18.00 6.47
C ARG A 300 -0.15 -17.74 7.34
N HIS A 301 0.76 -18.71 7.49
CA HIS A 301 2.00 -18.59 8.27
C HIS A 301 3.18 -17.94 7.51
N GLU A 302 3.14 -17.90 6.18
CA GLU A 302 4.19 -17.33 5.33
C GLU A 302 3.96 -15.85 4.99
N ALA A 303 2.72 -15.35 5.03
CA ALA A 303 2.43 -13.92 4.90
C ALA A 303 3.12 -13.10 6.01
N LEU A 304 3.21 -13.67 7.21
CA LEU A 304 3.98 -13.10 8.32
C LEU A 304 5.49 -13.05 8.01
N LYS A 305 6.02 -13.96 7.19
CA LYS A 305 7.43 -14.01 6.76
C LYS A 305 7.75 -12.96 5.68
N ILE A 306 6.76 -12.50 4.92
CA ILE A 306 6.94 -11.45 3.89
C ILE A 306 6.89 -10.03 4.51
N LEU A 307 6.41 -9.88 5.76
CA LEU A 307 6.65 -8.65 6.54
C LEU A 307 8.16 -8.30 6.67
N TYR A 308 9.05 -9.29 6.49
CA TYR A 308 10.46 -9.17 6.83
C TYR A 308 11.30 -8.38 5.79
N ASP A 309 10.81 -8.14 4.57
CA ASP A 309 11.63 -7.52 3.51
C ASP A 309 11.15 -6.14 3.01
N HIS A 310 9.91 -5.69 3.32
CA HIS A 310 9.33 -4.52 2.64
C HIS A 310 8.59 -3.47 3.49
N ILE A 311 8.68 -3.50 4.82
CA ILE A 311 8.10 -2.42 5.65
C ILE A 311 9.11 -1.29 5.85
N LEU A 312 8.87 -0.15 5.19
CA LEU A 312 9.54 1.11 5.52
C LEU A 312 8.88 1.72 6.77
N ILE A 313 9.53 1.56 7.93
CA ILE A 313 9.14 2.23 9.17
C ILE A 313 9.86 3.59 9.21
N PHE A 314 9.11 4.69 9.09
CA PHE A 314 9.64 6.02 9.38
C PHE A 314 9.54 6.27 10.89
N PRO A 315 10.65 6.50 11.61
CA PRO A 315 10.61 6.76 13.03
C PRO A 315 10.05 8.16 13.31
N PRO A 316 9.05 8.31 14.20
CA PRO A 316 8.73 9.61 14.78
C PRO A 316 9.83 10.01 15.76
N ARG A 317 10.26 11.28 15.71
CA ARG A 317 10.87 11.96 16.87
C ARG A 317 9.86 12.94 17.42
#